data_AF-A0A0G1CVX0-F1
#
_entry.id   AF-A0A0G1CVX0-F1
#
_cell.length_a   1.000
_cell.length_b   1.000
_cell.length_c   1.000
_cell.angle_alpha   90.00
_cell.angle_beta   90.00
_cell.angle_gamma   90.00
#
_symmetry.space_group_name_H-M   'P 1'
#
loop_
_entity.id
_entity.type
_entity.pdbx_description
1 polymer ?
#
loop_
_entity_poly.entity_id
_entity_poly.type
_entity_poly.pdbx_seq_one_letter_code
_entity_poly.pdbx_strand_id
1 'polypeptide(L)'
;MKKVLLVLLFLARLWLAVHAKHGDMYNNLDWGQGAATHQLAEFYELPKEAWPHSRPNQPPGSIFLHLASYQLNSSIYQTINFFNTKLPIFPSKLVWWWELHGELITIKLPSIIADFLLAAVIYKFTRRPLISIFYLLTPALWYNSSFWGQTDSVVAAIALTSLYFLRQKRLALSPIFFGLSLITKASWAPILPIYLLYFLKNYPRKSLLLLLLTVTPLVVSWPFHPHLDLPVWLANLYLTRLLPGESGFITVNAFNLWHLFFAPRAVSFVAANIGSVL
;
A
#
# COMPACT_ATOMS: atom_id res chain seq x y z
N MET A 1 -10.18 -29.50 3.11
CA MET A 1 -8.93 -29.16 3.82
C MET A 1 -8.28 -27.85 3.35
N LYS A 2 -7.85 -27.71 2.07
CA LYS A 2 -7.17 -26.48 1.59
C LYS A 2 -8.00 -25.19 1.69
N LYS A 3 -9.30 -25.22 1.37
CA LYS A 3 -10.19 -24.03 1.47
C LYS A 3 -10.39 -23.60 2.93
N VAL A 4 -10.60 -24.55 3.83
CA VAL A 4 -10.75 -24.29 5.27
C VAL A 4 -9.48 -23.62 5.82
N LEU A 5 -8.30 -24.12 5.46
CA LEU A 5 -7.04 -23.49 5.85
C LEU A 5 -6.94 -22.03 5.36
N LEU A 6 -7.29 -21.73 4.11
CA LEU A 6 -7.26 -20.35 3.59
C LEU A 6 -8.20 -19.42 4.37
N VAL A 7 -9.40 -19.90 4.72
CA VAL A 7 -10.34 -19.14 5.54
C VAL A 7 -9.76 -18.90 6.94
N LEU A 8 -9.20 -19.93 7.58
CA LEU A 8 -8.57 -19.79 8.90
C LEU A 8 -7.40 -18.80 8.87
N LEU A 9 -6.56 -18.85 7.83
CA LEU A 9 -5.44 -17.91 7.67
C LEU A 9 -5.90 -16.47 7.45
N PHE A 10 -7.04 -16.28 6.79
CA PHE A 10 -7.62 -14.96 6.58
C PHE A 10 -8.21 -14.42 7.89
N LEU A 11 -9.00 -15.24 8.60
CA LEU A 11 -9.58 -14.87 9.89
C LEU A 11 -8.50 -14.59 10.95
N ALA A 12 -7.43 -15.38 10.98
CA ALA A 12 -6.31 -15.15 11.90
C ALA A 12 -5.60 -13.81 11.64
N ARG A 13 -5.49 -13.39 10.37
CA ARG A 13 -4.96 -12.06 10.01
C ARG A 13 -5.89 -10.93 10.42
N LEU A 14 -7.19 -11.08 10.22
CA LEU A 14 -8.18 -10.09 10.70
C LEU A 14 -8.16 -9.98 12.24
N TRP A 15 -8.02 -11.11 12.92
CA TRP A 15 -7.84 -11.13 14.36
C TRP A 15 -6.54 -10.41 14.76
N LEU A 16 -5.42 -10.68 14.09
CA LEU A 16 -4.16 -9.97 14.37
C LEU A 16 -4.27 -8.46 14.08
N ALA A 17 -5.02 -8.07 13.04
CA ALA A 17 -5.19 -6.68 12.62
C ALA A 17 -5.74 -5.78 13.71
N VAL A 18 -6.66 -6.29 14.56
CA VAL A 18 -7.24 -5.52 15.67
C VAL A 18 -6.39 -5.48 16.93
N HIS A 19 -5.42 -6.39 17.08
CA HIS A 19 -4.57 -6.52 18.27
C HIS A 19 -3.19 -5.83 18.13
N ALA A 20 -2.90 -5.24 16.97
CA ALA A 20 -1.62 -4.60 16.70
C ALA A 20 -1.80 -3.19 16.11
N LYS A 21 -1.00 -2.25 16.58
CA LYS A 21 -0.95 -0.87 16.06
C LYS A 21 0.52 -0.50 15.80
N HIS A 22 0.75 0.20 14.70
CA HIS A 22 2.06 0.73 14.33
C HIS A 22 1.94 2.21 14.00
N GLY A 23 3.00 3.00 14.23
CA GLY A 23 3.01 4.45 14.01
C GLY A 23 2.59 4.86 12.59
N ASP A 24 3.19 4.25 11.57
CA ASP A 24 2.88 4.54 10.15
C ASP A 24 1.40 4.38 9.77
N MET A 25 0.66 3.55 10.49
CA MET A 25 -0.77 3.37 10.23
C MET A 25 -1.54 4.66 10.46
N TYR A 26 -1.13 5.49 11.42
CA TYR A 26 -1.77 6.78 11.66
C TYR A 26 -1.58 7.74 10.48
N ASN A 27 -0.41 7.73 9.83
CA ASN A 27 -0.21 8.48 8.58
C ASN A 27 -1.21 8.04 7.50
N ASN A 28 -1.36 6.73 7.32
CA ASN A 28 -2.27 6.16 6.33
C ASN A 28 -3.74 6.54 6.61
N LEU A 29 -4.15 6.53 7.89
CA LEU A 29 -5.49 6.94 8.31
C LEU A 29 -5.71 8.44 8.07
N ASP A 30 -4.76 9.29 8.48
CA ASP A 30 -4.80 10.74 8.25
C ASP A 30 -4.93 11.07 6.75
N TRP A 31 -4.17 10.38 5.89
CA TRP A 31 -4.26 10.61 4.45
C TRP A 31 -5.59 10.16 3.86
N GLY A 32 -6.14 9.03 4.32
CA GLY A 32 -7.45 8.55 3.90
C GLY A 32 -8.59 9.45 4.34
N GLN A 33 -8.56 9.90 5.60
CA GLN A 33 -9.52 10.85 6.15
C GLN A 33 -9.38 12.21 5.45
N GLY A 34 -8.16 12.73 5.35
CA GLY A 34 -7.88 14.00 4.68
C GLY A 34 -8.37 14.01 3.24
N ALA A 35 -8.23 12.91 2.51
CA ALA A 35 -8.70 12.80 1.13
C ALA A 35 -10.23 12.72 1.02
N ALA A 36 -10.92 12.36 2.10
CA ALA A 36 -12.37 12.35 2.19
C ALA A 36 -12.95 13.68 2.65
N THR A 37 -12.23 14.40 3.52
CA THR A 37 -12.69 15.68 4.11
C THR A 37 -12.28 16.89 3.27
N HIS A 38 -11.09 16.85 2.67
CA HIS A 38 -10.60 17.86 1.74
C HIS A 38 -10.86 17.44 0.30
N GLN A 39 -10.87 18.42 -0.61
CA GLN A 39 -10.83 18.13 -2.03
C GLN A 39 -9.52 17.42 -2.41
N LEU A 40 -9.57 16.54 -3.42
CA LEU A 40 -8.36 15.89 -3.94
C LEU A 40 -7.44 16.88 -4.66
N ALA A 41 -8.01 17.88 -5.33
CA ALA A 41 -7.24 18.90 -6.03
C ALA A 41 -6.36 19.67 -5.05
N GLU A 42 -5.06 19.75 -5.35
CA GLU A 42 -4.05 20.41 -4.52
C GLU A 42 -3.84 19.76 -3.13
N PHE A 43 -4.30 18.51 -2.94
CA PHE A 43 -4.14 17.77 -1.68
C PHE A 43 -2.69 17.68 -1.19
N TYR A 44 -1.72 17.53 -2.10
CA TYR A 44 -0.30 17.50 -1.76
C TYR A 44 0.31 18.87 -1.43
N GLU A 45 -0.41 19.94 -1.74
CA GLU A 45 -0.01 21.33 -1.50
C GLU A 45 -0.54 21.87 -0.17
N LEU A 46 -1.40 21.09 0.51
CA LEU A 46 -1.92 21.44 1.83
C LEU A 46 -0.78 21.70 2.84
N PRO A 47 -0.94 22.72 3.71
CA PRO A 47 0.09 23.12 4.66
C PRO A 47 0.33 22.01 5.71
N LYS A 48 1.46 22.04 6.43
CA LYS A 48 1.88 20.92 7.30
C LYS A 48 0.88 20.70 8.45
N GLU A 49 0.26 21.79 8.87
CA GLU A 49 -0.77 21.91 9.90
C GLU A 49 -2.04 21.12 9.53
N ALA A 50 -2.27 20.82 8.25
CA ALA A 50 -3.34 19.94 7.81
C ALA A 50 -3.09 18.45 8.11
N TRP A 51 -1.87 18.09 8.54
CA TRP A 51 -1.45 16.69 8.73
C TRP A 51 -1.02 16.41 10.17
N PRO A 52 -1.87 15.74 10.97
CA PRO A 52 -1.57 15.45 12.38
C PRO A 52 -0.24 14.72 12.57
N HIS A 53 0.07 13.74 11.72
CA HIS A 53 1.30 12.96 11.83
C HIS A 53 2.33 13.33 10.75
N SER A 54 2.10 12.96 9.48
CA SER A 54 3.04 13.17 8.37
C SER A 54 2.35 13.70 7.12
N ARG A 55 3.06 14.57 6.38
CA ARG A 55 2.62 14.97 5.04
C ARG A 55 2.62 13.73 4.13
N PRO A 56 1.70 13.62 3.15
CA PRO A 56 1.70 12.52 2.19
C PRO A 56 3.09 12.33 1.55
N ASN A 57 3.73 11.22 1.89
CA ASN A 57 5.05 10.81 1.40
C ASN A 57 4.96 9.60 0.46
N GLN A 58 3.73 9.23 0.06
CA GLN A 58 3.44 8.19 -0.90
C GLN A 58 2.69 8.78 -2.12
N PRO A 59 2.83 8.17 -3.31
CA PRO A 59 2.19 8.68 -4.52
C PRO A 59 0.66 8.48 -4.53
N PRO A 60 -0.07 9.20 -5.41
CA PRO A 60 -1.53 9.26 -5.45
C PRO A 60 -2.29 7.94 -5.36
N GLY A 61 -1.75 6.84 -5.90
CA GLY A 61 -2.39 5.53 -5.84
C GLY A 61 -2.56 5.00 -4.41
N SER A 62 -1.61 5.31 -3.51
CA SER A 62 -1.75 4.98 -2.09
C SER A 62 -2.86 5.80 -1.41
N ILE A 63 -3.00 7.07 -1.78
CA ILE A 63 -4.02 7.96 -1.20
C ILE A 63 -5.41 7.45 -1.57
N PHE A 64 -5.63 7.03 -2.81
CA PHE A 64 -6.89 6.37 -3.19
C PHE A 64 -7.15 5.08 -2.41
N LEU A 65 -6.12 4.28 -2.14
CA LEU A 65 -6.24 3.06 -1.34
C LEU A 65 -6.70 3.37 0.09
N HIS A 66 -6.12 4.40 0.71
CA HIS A 66 -6.46 4.83 2.06
C HIS A 66 -7.83 5.52 2.12
N LEU A 67 -8.17 6.33 1.12
CA LEU A 67 -9.50 6.91 0.94
C LEU A 67 -10.57 5.82 0.85
N ALA A 68 -10.35 4.80 0.03
CA ALA A 68 -11.27 3.67 -0.09
C ALA A 68 -11.42 2.91 1.24
N SER A 69 -10.34 2.78 2.00
CA SER A 69 -10.35 2.13 3.33
C SER A 69 -11.15 2.94 4.37
N TYR A 70 -11.02 4.27 4.33
CA TYR A 70 -11.78 5.19 5.17
C TYR A 70 -13.28 5.19 4.82
N GLN A 71 -13.61 5.25 3.54
CA GLN A 71 -14.99 5.19 3.06
C GLN A 71 -15.64 3.85 3.42
N LEU A 72 -14.90 2.75 3.25
CA LEU A 72 -15.37 1.42 3.66
C LEU A 72 -15.69 1.37 5.16
N ASN A 73 -14.81 1.91 6.01
CA ASN A 73 -15.05 1.98 7.45
C ASN A 73 -16.33 2.76 7.75
N SER A 74 -16.46 3.94 7.16
CA SER A 74 -17.61 4.83 7.34
C SER A 74 -18.92 4.16 6.91
N SER A 75 -18.94 3.50 5.76
CA SER A 75 -20.12 2.77 5.27
C SER A 75 -20.50 1.59 6.16
N ILE A 76 -19.52 0.83 6.68
CA ILE A 76 -19.80 -0.27 7.61
C ILE A 76 -20.35 0.27 8.93
N TYR A 77 -19.75 1.32 9.48
CA TYR A 77 -20.21 1.96 10.71
C TYR A 77 -21.65 2.50 10.59
N GLN A 78 -21.97 3.17 9.48
CA GLN A 78 -23.33 3.65 9.19
C GLN A 78 -24.33 2.49 9.08
N THR A 79 -23.92 1.39 8.43
CA THR A 79 -24.75 0.18 8.30
C THR A 79 -25.02 -0.47 9.66
N ILE A 80 -24.00 -0.59 10.51
CA ILE A 80 -24.11 -1.12 11.88
C ILE A 80 -25.09 -0.25 12.69
N ASN A 81 -24.96 1.07 12.62
CA ASN A 81 -25.87 1.99 13.32
C ASN A 81 -27.30 1.96 12.79
N PHE A 82 -27.47 1.82 11.47
CA PHE A 82 -28.79 1.64 10.87
C PHE A 82 -29.49 0.42 11.46
N PHE A 83 -28.83 -0.73 11.53
CA PHE A 83 -29.44 -1.92 12.12
C PHE A 83 -29.63 -1.81 13.64
N ASN A 84 -28.69 -1.19 14.35
CA ASN A 84 -28.82 -0.95 15.80
C ASN A 84 -30.07 -0.13 16.15
N THR A 85 -30.46 0.82 15.30
CA THR A 85 -31.65 1.66 15.54
C THR A 85 -32.96 1.01 15.06
N LYS A 86 -32.91 0.05 14.13
CA LYS A 86 -34.10 -0.56 13.52
C LYS A 86 -34.48 -1.92 14.11
N LEU A 87 -33.52 -2.69 14.61
CA LEU A 87 -33.75 -4.05 15.10
C LEU A 87 -33.61 -4.08 16.62
N PRO A 88 -34.70 -4.34 17.39
CA PRO A 88 -34.64 -4.38 18.86
C PRO A 88 -33.66 -5.41 19.44
N ILE A 89 -33.35 -6.47 18.68
CA ILE A 89 -32.46 -7.59 19.11
C ILE A 89 -31.01 -7.35 18.64
N PHE A 90 -30.70 -6.22 18.01
CA PHE A 90 -29.35 -5.95 17.51
C PHE A 90 -28.33 -5.87 18.66
N PRO A 91 -27.14 -6.49 18.53
CA PRO A 91 -26.14 -6.44 19.57
C PRO A 91 -25.46 -5.07 19.61
N SER A 92 -25.96 -4.13 20.42
CA SER A 92 -25.43 -2.75 20.48
C SER A 92 -23.95 -2.66 20.86
N LYS A 93 -23.39 -3.70 21.52
CA LYS A 93 -21.93 -3.81 21.77
C LYS A 93 -21.10 -3.80 20.48
N LEU A 94 -21.68 -4.21 19.35
CA LEU A 94 -21.01 -4.19 18.05
C LEU A 94 -20.71 -2.77 17.56
N VAL A 95 -21.55 -1.79 17.90
CA VAL A 95 -21.32 -0.37 17.55
C VAL A 95 -19.99 0.09 18.16
N TRP A 96 -19.85 -0.06 19.48
CA TRP A 96 -18.67 0.31 20.24
C TRP A 96 -17.43 -0.47 19.79
N TRP A 97 -17.59 -1.77 19.52
CA TRP A 97 -16.48 -2.59 19.02
C TRP A 97 -15.98 -2.10 17.66
N TRP A 98 -16.90 -1.77 16.74
CA TRP A 98 -16.53 -1.25 15.43
C TRP A 98 -15.92 0.14 15.51
N GLU A 99 -16.44 1.01 16.37
CA GLU A 99 -15.86 2.34 16.61
C GLU A 99 -14.40 2.25 17.09
N LEU A 100 -14.08 1.26 17.94
CA LEU A 100 -12.73 1.06 18.47
C LEU A 100 -11.75 0.38 17.49
N HIS A 101 -12.25 -0.46 16.59
CA HIS A 101 -11.40 -1.37 15.80
C HIS A 101 -11.60 -1.31 14.28
N GLY A 102 -12.70 -0.73 13.80
CA GLY A 102 -13.11 -0.75 12.40
C GLY A 102 -12.05 -0.17 11.46
N GLU A 103 -11.48 0.97 11.82
CA GLU A 103 -10.40 1.62 11.05
C GLU A 103 -9.15 0.75 10.94
N LEU A 104 -8.78 0.05 12.03
CA LEU A 104 -7.64 -0.87 12.03
C LEU A 104 -7.85 -2.02 11.05
N ILE A 105 -9.08 -2.52 10.96
CA ILE A 105 -9.43 -3.60 10.04
C ILE A 105 -9.38 -3.06 8.62
N THR A 106 -10.12 -1.99 8.33
CA THR A 106 -10.29 -1.53 6.94
C THR A 106 -9.01 -1.00 6.34
N ILE A 107 -8.13 -0.34 7.11
CA ILE A 107 -6.86 0.18 6.59
C ILE A 107 -5.87 -0.94 6.24
N LYS A 108 -5.93 -2.08 6.95
CA LYS A 108 -5.07 -3.25 6.75
C LYS A 108 -5.65 -4.28 5.78
N LEU A 109 -6.97 -4.25 5.60
CA LEU A 109 -7.71 -5.20 4.77
C LEU A 109 -7.19 -5.28 3.33
N PRO A 110 -6.84 -4.17 2.63
CA PRO A 110 -6.30 -4.26 1.28
C PRO A 110 -5.01 -5.08 1.21
N SER A 111 -4.09 -4.89 2.17
CA SER A 111 -2.83 -5.64 2.25
C SER A 111 -3.08 -7.11 2.57
N ILE A 112 -4.00 -7.40 3.49
CA ILE A 112 -4.42 -8.78 3.79
C ILE A 112 -4.99 -9.45 2.54
N ILE A 113 -5.90 -8.79 1.81
CA ILE A 113 -6.45 -9.33 0.55
C ILE A 113 -5.33 -9.54 -0.47
N ALA A 114 -4.39 -8.59 -0.58
CA ALA A 114 -3.29 -8.66 -1.51
C ALA A 114 -2.35 -9.85 -1.25
N ASP A 115 -2.13 -10.25 0.01
CA ASP A 115 -1.41 -11.49 0.33
C ASP A 115 -2.04 -12.71 -0.36
N PHE A 116 -3.37 -12.82 -0.33
CA PHE A 116 -4.10 -13.95 -0.95
C PHE A 116 -4.11 -13.83 -2.47
N LEU A 117 -4.21 -12.62 -3.02
CA LEU A 117 -4.07 -12.39 -4.46
C LEU A 117 -2.67 -12.80 -4.95
N LEU A 118 -1.63 -12.45 -4.21
CA LEU A 118 -0.25 -12.87 -4.49
C LEU A 118 -0.11 -14.39 -4.44
N ALA A 119 -0.65 -15.04 -3.40
CA ALA A 119 -0.66 -16.50 -3.31
C ALA A 119 -1.35 -17.14 -4.53
N ALA A 120 -2.44 -16.55 -5.02
CA ALA A 120 -3.14 -17.00 -6.21
C ALA A 120 -2.32 -16.77 -7.50
N VAL A 121 -1.62 -15.64 -7.62
CA VAL A 121 -0.71 -15.37 -8.74
C VAL A 121 0.47 -16.35 -8.72
N ILE A 122 1.11 -16.58 -7.56
CA ILE A 122 2.17 -17.58 -7.37
C ILE A 122 1.67 -18.97 -7.79
N TYR A 123 0.44 -19.33 -7.43
CA TYR A 123 -0.16 -20.60 -7.88
C TYR A 123 -0.31 -20.64 -9.39
N LYS A 124 -0.75 -19.56 -10.04
CA LYS A 124 -0.87 -19.50 -11.51
C LYS A 124 0.48 -19.67 -12.21
N PHE A 125 1.55 -19.12 -11.64
CA PHE A 125 2.91 -19.25 -12.17
C PHE A 125 3.50 -20.65 -11.97
N THR A 126 3.37 -21.22 -10.77
CA THR A 126 4.06 -22.45 -10.36
C THR A 126 3.22 -23.72 -10.53
N ARG A 127 1.88 -23.59 -10.53
CA ARG A 127 0.90 -24.68 -10.42
C ARG A 127 1.09 -25.57 -9.18
N ARG A 128 1.77 -25.07 -8.15
CA ARG A 128 2.10 -25.82 -6.93
C ARG A 128 1.42 -25.19 -5.70
N PRO A 129 0.33 -25.79 -5.19
CA PRO A 129 -0.46 -25.17 -4.13
C PRO A 129 0.30 -25.06 -2.79
N LEU A 130 1.24 -25.97 -2.53
CA LEU A 130 2.06 -25.92 -1.31
C LEU A 130 2.94 -24.65 -1.26
N ILE A 131 3.49 -24.21 -2.40
CA ILE A 131 4.31 -22.98 -2.45
C ILE A 131 3.46 -21.75 -2.09
N SER A 132 2.24 -21.66 -2.62
CA SER A 132 1.31 -20.58 -2.27
C SER A 132 0.89 -20.62 -0.80
N ILE A 133 0.71 -21.80 -0.22
CA ILE A 133 0.39 -21.95 1.20
C ILE A 133 1.60 -21.54 2.06
N PHE A 134 2.81 -21.98 1.73
CA PHE A 134 4.02 -21.56 2.45
C PHE A 134 4.23 -20.05 2.39
N TYR A 135 3.98 -19.43 1.24
CA TYR A 135 3.97 -17.98 1.12
C TYR A 135 3.00 -17.33 2.13
N LEU A 136 1.75 -17.81 2.20
CA LEU A 136 0.75 -17.31 3.16
C LEU A 136 1.09 -17.61 4.63
N LEU A 137 1.96 -18.57 4.92
CA LEU A 137 2.41 -18.88 6.28
C LEU A 137 3.64 -18.06 6.70
N THR A 138 4.22 -17.25 5.80
CA THR A 138 5.44 -16.49 6.08
C THR A 138 5.20 -15.43 7.16
N PRO A 139 5.90 -15.47 8.31
CA PRO A 139 5.65 -14.52 9.41
C PRO A 139 5.89 -13.06 9.03
N ALA A 140 6.92 -12.77 8.24
CA ALA A 140 7.22 -11.41 7.76
C ALA A 140 6.06 -10.81 6.94
N LEU A 141 5.32 -11.66 6.23
CA LEU A 141 4.15 -11.25 5.46
C LEU A 141 3.01 -10.80 6.39
N TRP A 142 2.74 -11.58 7.43
CA TRP A 142 1.73 -11.25 8.45
C TRP A 142 2.12 -9.98 9.22
N TYR A 143 3.42 -9.83 9.51
CA TYR A 143 3.93 -8.64 10.15
C TYR A 143 3.67 -7.40 9.27
N ASN A 144 4.00 -7.44 7.98
CA ASN A 144 3.77 -6.32 7.08
C ASN A 144 2.26 -6.00 6.91
N SER A 145 1.45 -7.00 6.54
CA SER A 145 0.05 -6.76 6.17
C SER A 145 -0.88 -6.57 7.37
N SER A 146 -0.77 -7.44 8.38
CA SER A 146 -1.76 -7.55 9.46
C SER A 146 -1.29 -6.88 10.74
N PHE A 147 -0.01 -6.99 11.10
CA PHE A 147 0.50 -6.35 12.30
C PHE A 147 0.75 -4.84 12.06
N TRP A 148 1.57 -4.52 11.06
CA TRP A 148 2.03 -3.18 10.72
C TRP A 148 0.97 -2.40 9.92
N GLY A 149 0.41 -3.01 8.87
CA GLY A 149 -0.53 -2.34 7.97
C GLY A 149 0.12 -1.60 6.81
N GLN A 150 1.28 -2.07 6.38
CA GLN A 150 1.98 -1.55 5.20
C GLN A 150 1.38 -2.11 3.90
N THR A 151 1.56 -1.37 2.80
CA THR A 151 0.89 -1.64 1.50
C THR A 151 1.75 -2.41 0.50
N ASP A 152 2.89 -2.96 0.93
CA ASP A 152 3.85 -3.60 0.03
C ASP A 152 3.26 -4.81 -0.71
N SER A 153 2.42 -5.60 -0.04
CA SER A 153 1.69 -6.71 -0.67
C SER A 153 0.75 -6.24 -1.77
N VAL A 154 0.09 -5.07 -1.60
CA VAL A 154 -0.80 -4.50 -2.62
C VAL A 154 0.01 -4.15 -3.87
N VAL A 155 1.12 -3.44 -3.69
CA VAL A 155 2.00 -3.00 -4.78
C VAL A 155 2.59 -4.22 -5.51
N ALA A 156 3.08 -5.21 -4.75
CA ALA A 156 3.58 -6.45 -5.31
C ALA A 156 2.51 -7.25 -6.07
N ALA A 157 1.28 -7.31 -5.57
CA ALA A 157 0.17 -7.99 -6.25
C ALA A 157 -0.12 -7.36 -7.61
N ILE A 158 -0.14 -6.02 -7.67
CA ILE A 158 -0.36 -5.27 -8.91
C ILE A 158 0.80 -5.50 -9.89
N ALA A 159 2.06 -5.39 -9.43
CA ALA A 159 3.24 -5.62 -10.26
C ALA A 159 3.31 -7.06 -10.81
N LEU A 160 3.10 -8.08 -9.97
CA LEU A 160 3.11 -9.47 -10.44
C LEU A 160 1.94 -9.80 -11.36
N THR A 161 0.80 -9.13 -11.19
CA THR A 161 -0.32 -9.21 -12.15
C THR A 161 0.05 -8.61 -13.50
N SER A 162 0.80 -7.51 -13.53
CA SER A 162 1.39 -6.98 -14.76
C SER A 162 2.27 -8.02 -15.46
N LEU A 163 3.22 -8.62 -14.74
CA LEU A 163 4.10 -9.65 -15.32
C LEU A 163 3.31 -10.88 -15.81
N TYR A 164 2.25 -11.25 -15.10
CA TYR A 164 1.35 -12.31 -15.53
C TYR A 164 0.64 -11.95 -16.85
N PHE A 165 0.15 -10.71 -17.00
CA PHE A 165 -0.44 -10.25 -18.26
C PHE A 165 0.58 -10.20 -19.40
N LEU A 166 1.82 -9.80 -19.13
CA LEU A 166 2.90 -9.84 -20.11
C LEU A 166 3.14 -11.27 -20.61
N ARG A 167 3.21 -12.23 -19.69
CA ARG A 167 3.35 -13.66 -20.00
C ARG A 167 2.17 -14.18 -20.84
N GLN A 168 0.96 -13.72 -20.54
CA GLN A 168 -0.25 -14.07 -21.27
C GLN A 168 -0.45 -13.26 -22.57
N LYS A 169 0.57 -12.51 -23.02
CA LYS A 169 0.54 -11.66 -24.22
C LYS A 169 -0.58 -10.60 -24.20
N ARG A 170 -1.07 -10.22 -23.02
CA ARG A 170 -2.00 -9.10 -22.83
C ARG A 170 -1.22 -7.79 -22.75
N LEU A 171 -0.65 -7.40 -23.89
CA LEU A 171 0.41 -6.39 -23.98
C LEU A 171 -0.03 -4.96 -23.59
N ALA A 172 -1.33 -4.64 -23.62
CA ALA A 172 -1.83 -3.35 -23.15
C ALA A 172 -2.10 -3.34 -21.63
N LEU A 173 -2.64 -4.44 -21.07
CA LEU A 173 -2.92 -4.52 -19.64
C LEU A 173 -1.66 -4.60 -18.79
N SER A 174 -0.61 -5.23 -19.31
CA SER A 174 0.68 -5.33 -18.62
C SER A 174 1.25 -3.95 -18.21
N PRO A 175 1.49 -3.00 -19.12
CA PRO A 175 2.03 -1.68 -18.76
C PRO A 175 1.05 -0.86 -17.92
N ILE A 176 -0.27 -1.00 -18.11
CA ILE A 176 -1.27 -0.35 -17.24
C ILE A 176 -1.07 -0.79 -15.79
N PHE A 177 -1.04 -2.10 -15.54
CA PHE A 177 -0.86 -2.62 -14.19
C PHE A 177 0.51 -2.27 -13.62
N PHE A 178 1.58 -2.27 -14.41
CA PHE A 178 2.89 -1.86 -13.90
C PHE A 178 2.90 -0.37 -13.52
N GLY A 179 2.28 0.50 -14.33
CA GLY A 179 2.06 1.91 -14.01
C GLY A 179 1.25 2.09 -12.72
N LEU A 180 0.16 1.33 -12.54
CA LEU A 180 -0.62 1.31 -11.30
C LEU A 180 0.22 0.92 -10.08
N SER A 181 1.13 -0.05 -10.23
CA SER A 181 2.04 -0.43 -9.15
C SER A 181 2.93 0.75 -8.75
N LEU A 182 3.55 1.41 -9.73
CA LEU A 182 4.49 2.51 -9.48
C LEU A 182 3.81 3.73 -8.85
N ILE A 183 2.59 4.07 -9.30
CA ILE A 183 1.81 5.18 -8.72
C ILE A 183 1.17 4.84 -7.38
N THR A 184 1.09 3.55 -7.01
CA THR A 184 0.71 3.15 -5.65
C THR A 184 1.89 3.27 -4.70
N LYS A 185 3.06 2.72 -5.08
CA LYS A 185 4.32 2.87 -4.34
C LYS A 185 5.49 2.62 -5.28
N ALA A 186 6.58 3.37 -5.12
CA ALA A 186 7.75 3.25 -5.98
C ALA A 186 8.60 1.98 -5.74
N SER A 187 8.22 1.10 -4.79
CA SER A 187 9.06 -0.03 -4.34
C SER A 187 9.35 -1.08 -5.43
N TRP A 188 8.59 -1.10 -6.52
CA TRP A 188 8.82 -1.99 -7.67
C TRP A 188 9.52 -1.32 -8.86
N ALA A 189 9.91 -0.05 -8.73
CA ALA A 189 10.70 0.64 -9.76
C ALA A 189 12.00 -0.08 -10.15
N PRO A 190 12.74 -0.76 -9.26
CA PRO A 190 13.95 -1.50 -9.64
C PRO A 190 13.73 -2.59 -10.71
N ILE A 191 12.51 -3.11 -10.85
CA ILE A 191 12.17 -4.13 -11.86
C ILE A 191 11.84 -3.51 -13.24
N LEU A 192 11.59 -2.20 -13.30
CA LEU A 192 11.20 -1.50 -14.52
C LEU A 192 12.18 -1.68 -15.70
N PRO A 193 13.52 -1.58 -15.52
CA PRO A 193 14.45 -1.78 -16.64
C PRO A 193 14.36 -3.18 -17.24
N ILE A 194 14.24 -4.21 -16.40
CA ILE A 194 14.10 -5.60 -16.84
C ILE A 194 12.78 -5.79 -17.59
N TYR A 195 11.70 -5.21 -17.06
CA TYR A 195 10.39 -5.21 -17.70
C TYR A 195 10.43 -4.58 -19.10
N LEU A 196 11.03 -3.39 -19.22
CA LEU A 196 11.16 -2.66 -20.49
C LEU A 196 12.00 -3.43 -21.51
N LEU A 197 13.18 -3.91 -21.10
CA LEU A 197 14.07 -4.70 -21.95
C LEU A 197 13.36 -5.96 -22.47
N TYR A 198 12.67 -6.68 -21.58
CA TYR A 198 11.91 -7.86 -21.98
C TYR A 198 10.79 -7.50 -22.98
N PHE A 199 10.03 -6.44 -22.72
CA PHE A 199 8.94 -6.03 -23.60
C PHE A 199 9.46 -5.63 -24.98
N LEU A 200 10.49 -4.77 -25.04
CA LEU A 200 11.05 -4.27 -26.29
C LEU A 200 11.72 -5.37 -27.12
N LYS A 201 12.43 -6.30 -26.46
CA LYS A 201 13.07 -7.43 -27.14
C LYS A 201 12.05 -8.39 -27.75
N ASN A 202 10.98 -8.71 -27.03
CA ASN A 202 10.01 -9.73 -27.47
C ASN A 202 8.86 -9.16 -28.31
N TYR A 203 8.53 -7.88 -28.15
CA TYR A 203 7.37 -7.23 -28.79
C TYR A 203 7.70 -5.84 -29.39
N PRO A 204 8.77 -5.70 -30.20
CA PRO A 204 9.23 -4.40 -30.69
C PRO A 204 8.18 -3.64 -31.51
N ARG A 205 7.37 -4.36 -32.31
CA ARG A 205 6.27 -3.78 -33.11
C ARG A 205 5.09 -3.26 -32.27
N LYS A 206 5.09 -3.52 -30.96
CA LYS A 206 4.06 -3.08 -30.01
C LYS A 206 4.62 -2.11 -28.95
N SER A 207 5.81 -1.55 -29.18
CA SER A 207 6.49 -0.64 -28.26
C SER A 207 5.65 0.58 -27.85
N LEU A 208 4.77 1.08 -28.74
CA LEU A 208 3.85 2.19 -28.41
C LEU A 208 2.94 1.88 -27.21
N LEU A 209 2.65 0.61 -26.92
CA LEU A 209 1.87 0.24 -25.73
C LEU A 209 2.62 0.56 -24.42
N LEU A 210 3.94 0.72 -24.45
CA LEU A 210 4.71 1.14 -23.27
C LEU A 210 4.37 2.56 -22.83
N LEU A 211 3.77 3.40 -23.69
CA LEU A 211 3.23 4.70 -23.29
C LEU A 211 2.17 4.57 -22.19
N LEU A 212 1.51 3.42 -22.07
CA LEU A 212 0.56 3.16 -20.98
C LEU A 212 1.24 3.12 -19.60
N LEU A 213 2.55 2.89 -19.52
CA LEU A 213 3.32 3.00 -18.27
C LEU A 213 3.34 4.43 -17.73
N THR A 214 3.30 5.43 -18.61
CA THR A 214 3.33 6.86 -18.24
C THR A 214 1.93 7.45 -18.19
N VAL A 215 1.06 7.11 -19.14
CA VAL A 215 -0.34 7.57 -19.17
C VAL A 215 -1.09 7.12 -17.91
N THR A 216 -0.87 5.90 -17.44
CA THR A 216 -1.61 5.38 -16.27
C THR A 216 -1.34 6.18 -14.99
N PRO A 217 -0.08 6.42 -14.56
CA PRO A 217 0.23 7.34 -13.47
C PRO A 217 -0.37 8.74 -13.65
N LEU A 218 -0.31 9.32 -14.86
CA LEU A 218 -0.86 10.66 -15.11
C LEU A 218 -2.38 10.69 -14.90
N VAL A 219 -3.11 9.72 -15.45
CA VAL A 219 -4.57 9.63 -15.27
C VAL A 219 -4.93 9.47 -13.79
N VAL A 220 -4.19 8.64 -13.04
CA VAL A 220 -4.41 8.46 -11.59
C VAL A 220 -4.09 9.74 -10.82
N SER A 221 -3.06 10.49 -11.21
CA SER A 221 -2.66 11.73 -10.53
C SER A 221 -3.52 12.94 -10.91
N TRP A 222 -4.29 12.89 -12.00
CA TRP A 222 -5.07 14.03 -12.50
C TRP A 222 -5.99 14.65 -11.43
N PRO A 223 -6.74 13.90 -10.61
CA PRO A 223 -7.58 14.49 -9.56
C PRO A 223 -6.81 15.25 -8.48
N PHE A 224 -5.51 14.99 -8.34
CA PHE A 224 -4.64 15.66 -7.36
C PHE A 224 -4.02 16.94 -7.89
N HIS A 225 -3.77 17.01 -9.20
CA HIS A 225 -3.18 18.18 -9.87
C HIS A 225 -3.79 18.34 -11.26
N PRO A 226 -5.01 18.90 -11.37
CA PRO A 226 -5.76 19.00 -12.63
C PRO A 226 -5.28 20.17 -13.51
N HIS A 227 -3.97 20.25 -13.74
CA HIS A 227 -3.30 21.31 -14.48
C HIS A 227 -2.42 20.74 -15.60
N LEU A 228 -2.10 21.57 -16.60
CA LEU A 228 -1.35 21.15 -17.79
C LEU A 228 0.09 20.71 -17.49
N ASP A 229 0.67 21.20 -16.40
CA ASP A 229 2.01 20.87 -15.92
C ASP A 229 2.05 19.57 -15.09
N LEU A 230 0.96 18.79 -15.05
CA LEU A 230 0.87 17.52 -14.31
C LEU A 230 2.08 16.58 -14.49
N PRO A 231 2.65 16.37 -15.69
CA PRO A 231 3.84 15.53 -15.82
C PRO A 231 5.05 16.07 -15.04
N VAL A 232 5.23 17.40 -15.04
CA VAL A 232 6.31 18.08 -14.32
C VAL A 232 6.05 18.03 -12.82
N TRP A 233 4.83 18.33 -12.39
CA TRP A 233 4.41 18.22 -11.00
C TRP A 233 4.64 16.81 -10.45
N LEU A 234 4.21 15.77 -11.18
CA LEU A 234 4.37 14.38 -10.74
C LEU A 234 5.85 14.00 -10.64
N ALA A 235 6.68 14.39 -11.61
CA ALA A 235 8.13 14.17 -11.54
C ALA A 235 8.74 14.86 -10.30
N ASN A 236 8.36 16.12 -10.04
CA ASN A 236 8.81 16.86 -8.87
C ASN A 236 8.37 16.21 -7.57
N LEU A 237 7.13 15.73 -7.48
CA LEU A 237 6.63 15.01 -6.32
C LEU A 237 7.50 13.80 -6.00
N TYR A 238 7.82 12.97 -7.01
CA TYR A 238 8.71 11.82 -6.82
C TYR A 238 10.12 12.23 -6.40
N LEU A 239 10.75 13.18 -7.09
CA LEU A 239 12.14 13.56 -6.87
C LEU A 239 12.36 14.28 -5.54
N THR A 240 11.40 15.10 -5.11
CA THR A 240 11.58 15.97 -3.93
C THR A 240 10.97 15.39 -2.67
N ARG A 241 9.94 14.54 -2.77
CA ARG A 241 9.18 14.06 -1.61
C ARG A 241 9.21 12.56 -1.43
N LEU A 242 9.08 11.78 -2.52
CA LEU A 242 8.88 10.32 -2.40
C LEU A 242 10.19 9.52 -2.39
N LEU A 243 11.15 9.86 -3.25
CA LEU A 243 12.40 9.13 -3.41
C LEU A 243 13.49 9.43 -2.37
N PRO A 244 13.63 10.68 -1.86
CA PRO A 244 14.63 10.96 -0.82
C PRO A 244 14.42 10.16 0.47
N GLY A 245 13.18 9.71 0.73
CA GLY A 245 12.81 8.98 1.94
C GLY A 245 12.78 9.87 3.18
N GLU A 246 12.47 9.27 4.33
CA GLU A 246 12.30 10.00 5.60
C GLU A 246 13.57 10.06 6.46
N SER A 247 14.61 9.29 6.11
CA SER A 247 15.83 9.17 6.91
C SER A 247 17.06 9.66 6.15
N GLY A 248 17.81 10.58 6.78
CA GLY A 248 19.13 11.01 6.29
C GLY A 248 20.25 10.00 6.52
N PHE A 249 19.98 8.89 7.22
CA PHE A 249 20.97 7.84 7.49
C PHE A 249 20.98 6.77 6.41
N ILE A 250 22.18 6.32 6.01
CA ILE A 250 22.37 5.30 4.97
C ILE A 250 22.08 3.87 5.45
N THR A 251 22.21 3.61 6.75
CA THR A 251 21.97 2.27 7.30
C THR A 251 20.50 2.06 7.66
N VAL A 252 19.86 3.05 8.29
CA VAL A 252 18.48 3.00 8.83
C VAL A 252 18.23 1.70 9.64
N ASN A 253 19.26 1.18 10.30
CA ASN A 253 19.25 -0.14 10.97
C ASN A 253 18.79 -1.31 10.08
N ALA A 254 18.86 -1.17 8.75
CA ALA A 254 18.57 -2.24 7.81
C ALA A 254 19.78 -3.17 7.64
N PHE A 255 19.51 -4.43 7.29
CA PHE A 255 20.53 -5.40 6.90
C PHE A 255 21.07 -5.13 5.48
N ASN A 256 21.72 -3.98 5.30
CA ASN A 256 22.33 -3.58 4.03
C ASN A 256 23.86 -3.63 4.09
N LEU A 257 24.52 -3.51 2.94
CA LEU A 257 25.99 -3.52 2.83
C LEU A 257 26.64 -2.48 3.76
N TRP A 258 26.03 -1.29 3.86
CA TRP A 258 26.53 -0.18 4.66
C TRP A 258 26.48 -0.46 6.15
N HIS A 259 25.55 -1.31 6.62
CA HIS A 259 25.48 -1.73 8.01
C HIS A 259 26.78 -2.43 8.45
N LEU A 260 27.49 -3.13 7.56
CA LEU A 260 28.77 -3.77 7.91
C LEU A 260 29.86 -2.75 8.29
N PHE A 261 29.81 -1.54 7.73
CA PHE A 261 30.81 -0.50 7.90
C PHE A 261 30.39 0.59 8.89
N PHE A 262 29.09 0.87 8.93
CA PHE A 262 28.48 1.98 9.65
C PHE A 262 27.41 1.53 10.63
N ALA A 263 27.35 0.24 11.00
CA ALA A 263 26.49 -0.23 12.07
C ALA A 263 26.69 0.69 13.29
N PRO A 264 25.61 1.17 13.91
CA PRO A 264 25.74 1.81 15.21
C PRO A 264 26.46 0.81 16.12
N ARG A 265 27.69 1.12 16.55
CA ARG A 265 28.30 0.42 17.69
C ARG A 265 27.29 0.61 18.80
N ALA A 266 26.73 -0.49 19.32
CA ALA A 266 25.63 -0.49 20.26
C ALA A 266 25.71 0.71 21.22
N VAL A 267 24.95 1.76 20.94
CA VAL A 267 24.74 2.81 21.92
C VAL A 267 23.80 2.14 22.89
N SER A 268 24.35 1.71 24.02
CA SER A 268 23.58 1.28 25.19
C SER A 268 22.43 2.27 25.35
N PHE A 269 21.19 1.76 25.42
CA PHE A 269 19.99 2.52 25.74
C PHE A 269 20.24 3.38 26.99
N VAL A 270 20.77 4.58 26.82
CA VAL A 270 20.74 5.63 27.81
C VAL A 270 19.63 6.54 27.34
N ALA A 271 18.47 6.35 27.97
CA ALA A 271 17.42 7.35 27.98
C ALA A 271 18.02 8.66 28.48
N ALA A 272 18.23 9.62 27.57
CA ALA A 272 18.53 11.00 27.92
C ALA A 272 18.17 11.90 26.74
N ASN A 273 17.02 12.56 26.87
CA ASN A 273 16.71 13.89 26.33
C ASN A 273 17.10 14.18 24.88
N ILE A 274 16.16 13.99 23.97
CA ILE A 274 15.99 14.91 22.84
C ILE A 274 14.57 15.47 22.92
N GLY A 275 14.40 16.39 23.85
CA GLY A 275 13.47 17.49 23.64
C GLY A 275 14.21 18.58 22.87
N SER A 276 13.50 19.18 21.91
CA SER A 276 13.89 20.30 21.06
C SER A 276 14.66 19.96 19.77
N VAL A 277 14.16 20.56 18.68
CA VAL A 277 14.64 20.54 17.28
C VAL A 277 14.07 19.42 16.39
N LEU A 278 12.77 19.50 16.08
CA LEU A 278 12.20 19.80 14.75
C LEU A 278 10.68 19.76 14.78
#